data_AF-A0A2V7J3C7-F1
#
_entry.id   AF-A0A2V7J3C7-F1
#
_cell.length_a   1.000
_cell.length_b   1.000
_cell.length_c   1.000
_cell.angle_alpha   90.00
_cell.angle_beta   90.00
_cell.angle_gamma   90.00
#
_symmetry.space_group_name_H-M   'P 1'
#
loop_
_entity.id
_entity.type
_entity.pdbx_description
1 polymer ?
#
loop_
_entity_poly.entity_id
_entity_poly.type
_entity_poly.pdbx_seq_one_letter_code
_entity_poly.pdbx_strand_id
1 'polypeptide(L)'
;MSPSHQIFLLSPANCSGKRAGFLLRKDGRSALAQRLRSGEGATIGEVFTFMSGLYFRGKLAYASAFAKPPGDCHGIQVIVPGLGLCPARAVIDLAGLRAIARIPVDPRDRRYTGPLRRDAAQLAERLQPSDAIVLLGSIATPKYLDPL
;
A
#
# COMPACT_ATOMS: atom_id res chain seq x y z
N MET A 1 28.31 1.78 -3.90
CA MET A 1 27.79 2.81 -4.82
C MET A 1 26.32 3.02 -4.49
N SER A 2 25.81 4.25 -4.55
CA SER A 2 24.37 4.51 -4.36
C SER A 2 23.57 3.96 -5.54
N PRO A 3 22.34 3.46 -5.32
CA PRO A 3 21.56 2.86 -6.40
C PRO A 3 21.18 3.90 -7.46
N SER A 4 21.12 3.47 -8.73
CA SER A 4 20.76 4.34 -9.86
C SER A 4 19.31 4.80 -9.74
N HIS A 5 18.42 3.88 -9.36
CA HIS A 5 17.02 4.15 -9.05
C HIS A 5 16.63 3.53 -7.70
N GLN A 6 15.67 4.15 -7.03
CA GLN A 6 15.15 3.69 -5.74
C GLN A 6 13.63 3.68 -5.75
N ILE A 7 13.06 2.49 -5.57
CA ILE A 7 11.62 2.25 -5.46
C ILE A 7 11.30 1.83 -4.03
N PHE A 8 10.20 2.34 -3.49
CA PHE A 8 9.76 2.03 -2.15
C PHE A 8 8.52 1.14 -2.16
N LEU A 9 8.57 0.06 -1.38
CA LEU A 9 7.39 -0.75 -1.03
C LEU A 9 6.93 -0.38 0.37
N LEU A 10 5.70 0.09 0.52
CA LEU A 10 5.13 0.44 1.81
C LEU A 10 4.26 -0.72 2.31
N SER A 11 4.53 -1.18 3.54
CA SER A 11 3.64 -2.16 4.16
C SER A 11 2.21 -1.60 4.37
N PRO A 12 1.17 -2.44 4.35
CA PRO A 12 -0.22 -1.99 4.49
C PRO A 12 -0.50 -1.34 5.84
N ALA A 13 -1.59 -0.56 5.88
CA ALA A 13 -2.27 -0.24 7.13
C ALA A 13 -3.25 -1.35 7.51
N ASN A 14 -3.46 -1.57 8.81
CA ASN A 14 -4.45 -2.53 9.28
C ASN A 14 -5.88 -2.02 8.99
N CYS A 15 -6.53 -2.64 8.00
CA CYS A 15 -7.88 -2.30 7.55
C CYS A 15 -9.01 -2.93 8.39
N SER A 16 -8.69 -3.77 9.39
CA SER A 16 -9.67 -4.31 10.35
C SER A 16 -9.70 -3.56 11.70
N GLY A 17 -8.86 -2.53 11.86
CA GLY A 17 -8.77 -1.76 13.11
C GLY A 17 -9.88 -0.72 13.30
N LYS A 18 -10.00 -0.18 14.54
CA LYS A 18 -11.00 0.83 14.92
C LYS A 18 -11.09 2.02 13.95
N ARG A 19 -9.94 2.53 13.49
CA ARG A 19 -9.88 3.67 12.55
C ARG A 19 -10.42 3.32 11.16
N ALA A 20 -10.19 2.11 10.67
CA ALA A 20 -10.82 1.66 9.42
C ALA A 20 -12.35 1.60 9.58
N GLY A 21 -12.83 1.14 10.74
CA GLY A 21 -14.25 1.17 11.09
C GLY A 21 -14.90 2.57 10.98
N PHE A 22 -14.14 3.63 11.24
CA PHE A 22 -14.65 5.00 11.11
C PHE A 22 -14.94 5.43 9.66
N LEU A 23 -14.24 4.86 8.68
CA LEU A 23 -14.50 5.07 7.26
C LEU A 23 -15.60 4.12 6.74
N LEU A 24 -15.66 2.90 7.29
CA LEU A 24 -16.55 1.84 6.85
C LEU A 24 -18.01 1.95 7.36
N ARG A 25 -18.23 2.58 8.53
CA ARG A 25 -19.58 2.78 9.12
C ARG A 25 -20.51 3.56 8.22
N LYS A 26 -21.80 3.19 8.11
CA LYS A 26 -22.76 3.79 7.17
C LYS A 26 -22.76 5.33 7.20
N ASP A 27 -22.74 5.92 8.40
CA ASP A 27 -22.88 7.36 8.63
C ASP A 27 -21.54 8.07 8.92
N GLY A 28 -20.47 7.66 8.24
CA GLY A 28 -19.15 8.28 8.37
C GLY A 28 -19.18 9.76 7.94
N ARG A 29 -18.95 10.69 8.88
CA ARG A 29 -19.06 12.14 8.65
C ARG A 29 -17.76 12.85 8.30
N SER A 30 -16.61 12.17 8.35
CA SER A 30 -15.35 12.80 7.93
C SER A 30 -15.38 13.05 6.43
N ALA A 31 -14.71 14.12 5.97
CA ALA A 31 -14.59 14.42 4.54
C ALA A 31 -14.08 13.21 3.75
N LEU A 32 -13.08 12.48 4.27
CA LEU A 32 -12.56 11.27 3.65
C LEU A 32 -13.61 10.15 3.55
N ALA A 33 -14.44 9.95 4.58
CA ALA A 33 -15.52 8.96 4.54
C ALA A 33 -16.60 9.34 3.52
N GLN A 34 -16.93 10.62 3.40
CA GLN A 34 -17.90 11.12 2.42
C GLN A 34 -17.36 10.95 0.99
N ARG A 35 -16.09 11.28 0.74
CA ARG A 35 -15.43 11.10 -0.57
C ARG A 35 -15.37 9.64 -1.00
N LEU A 36 -15.08 8.71 -0.10
CA LEU A 36 -15.14 7.27 -0.39
C LEU A 36 -16.54 6.77 -0.82
N ARG A 37 -17.61 7.50 -0.45
CA ARG A 37 -19.00 7.18 -0.82
C ARG A 37 -19.46 7.91 -2.09
N SER A 38 -18.73 8.92 -2.52
CA SER A 38 -19.03 9.63 -3.77
C SER A 38 -18.30 8.97 -4.93
N GLY A 39 -18.56 9.43 -6.15
CA GLY A 39 -17.78 9.04 -7.33
C GLY A 39 -16.33 9.54 -7.33
N GLU A 40 -15.94 10.38 -6.37
CA GLU A 40 -14.57 10.92 -6.27
C GLU A 40 -13.59 9.88 -5.71
N GLY A 41 -14.02 9.08 -4.74
CA GLY A 41 -13.15 8.12 -4.04
C GLY A 41 -12.07 8.79 -3.18
N ALA A 42 -11.07 8.02 -2.79
CA ALA A 42 -9.87 8.53 -2.13
C ALA A 42 -8.65 7.69 -2.47
N THR A 43 -7.46 8.30 -2.41
CA THR A 43 -6.23 7.57 -2.68
C THR A 43 -5.91 6.57 -1.57
N ILE A 44 -5.25 5.47 -1.93
CA ILE A 44 -4.74 4.48 -0.96
C ILE A 44 -3.86 5.16 0.09
N GLY A 45 -3.04 6.14 -0.33
CA GLY A 45 -2.21 6.94 0.56
C GLY A 45 -3.00 7.70 1.62
N GLU A 46 -4.09 8.38 1.25
CA GLU A 46 -4.98 9.08 2.18
C GLU A 46 -5.67 8.10 3.14
N VAL A 47 -6.20 7.00 2.61
CA VAL A 47 -6.94 5.99 3.37
C VAL A 47 -6.04 5.30 4.40
N PHE A 48 -4.83 4.89 4.00
CA PHE A 48 -3.90 4.21 4.91
C PHE A 48 -3.25 5.19 5.90
N THR A 49 -3.04 6.45 5.50
CA THR A 49 -2.65 7.53 6.43
C THR A 49 -3.72 7.74 7.50
N PHE A 50 -5.00 7.76 7.14
CA PHE A 50 -6.09 7.86 8.12
C PHE A 50 -6.09 6.68 9.11
N MET A 51 -5.91 5.46 8.62
CA MET A 51 -5.97 4.25 9.44
C MET A 51 -4.75 3.99 10.32
N SER A 52 -3.58 4.49 9.93
CA SER A 52 -2.32 4.21 10.61
C SER A 52 -1.70 5.46 11.27
N GLY A 53 -2.16 6.66 10.91
CA GLY A 53 -1.67 7.92 11.45
C GLY A 53 -0.20 8.15 11.09
N LEU A 54 0.60 8.57 12.08
CA LEU A 54 2.01 8.89 11.89
C LEU A 54 2.84 7.75 11.32
N TYR A 55 2.48 6.49 11.59
CA TYR A 55 3.24 5.35 11.09
C TYR A 55 3.21 5.25 9.55
N PHE A 56 2.03 5.27 8.94
CA PHE A 56 1.94 5.26 7.48
C PHE A 56 2.31 6.62 6.88
N ARG A 57 1.94 7.73 7.53
CA ARG A 57 2.32 9.07 7.07
C ARG A 57 3.83 9.23 6.96
N GLY A 58 4.59 8.74 7.95
CA GLY A 58 6.04 8.80 7.96
C GLY A 58 6.66 7.96 6.84
N LYS A 59 6.17 6.74 6.63
CA LYS A 59 6.58 5.89 5.49
C LYS A 59 6.35 6.58 4.15
N LEU A 60 5.16 7.13 3.95
CA LEU A 60 4.80 7.82 2.70
C LEU A 60 5.63 9.09 2.50
N ALA A 61 5.84 9.88 3.55
CA ALA A 61 6.66 11.09 3.50
C ALA A 61 8.13 10.76 3.16
N TYR A 62 8.71 9.74 3.80
CA TYR A 62 10.06 9.29 3.52
C TYR A 62 10.19 8.80 2.08
N ALA A 63 9.32 7.89 1.64
CA ALA A 63 9.33 7.41 0.26
C ALA A 63 9.14 8.54 -0.75
N SER A 64 8.32 9.55 -0.45
CA SER A 64 8.13 10.71 -1.35
C SER A 64 9.37 11.59 -1.45
N ALA A 65 10.16 11.70 -0.38
CA ALA A 65 11.37 12.50 -0.38
C ALA A 65 12.55 11.80 -1.10
N PHE A 66 12.60 10.47 -1.07
CA PHE A 66 13.77 9.71 -1.51
C PHE A 66 13.53 8.81 -2.74
N ALA A 67 12.29 8.62 -3.19
CA ALA A 67 12.01 7.83 -4.37
C ALA A 67 12.69 8.43 -5.60
N LYS A 68 13.37 7.56 -6.36
CA LYS A 68 14.02 7.89 -7.62
C LYS A 68 13.69 6.79 -8.63
N PRO A 69 12.44 6.69 -9.10
CA PRO A 69 12.05 5.60 -9.99
C PRO A 69 12.74 5.69 -11.36
N PRO A 70 12.92 4.56 -12.06
CA PRO A 70 13.25 4.58 -13.48
C PRO A 70 12.02 5.03 -14.29
N GLY A 71 12.19 6.04 -15.15
CA GLY A 71 11.18 6.49 -16.14
C GLY A 71 9.72 6.37 -15.71
N ASP A 72 8.92 5.61 -16.46
CA ASP A 72 7.47 5.43 -16.27
C ASP A 72 7.07 4.59 -15.05
N CYS A 73 8.01 4.21 -14.18
CA CYS A 73 7.70 3.46 -12.97
C CYS A 73 7.19 4.36 -11.84
N HIS A 74 6.22 3.84 -11.07
CA HIS A 74 5.83 4.48 -9.83
C HIS A 74 6.87 4.18 -8.74
N GLY A 75 7.56 5.21 -8.26
CA GLY A 75 8.59 5.07 -7.21
C GLY A 75 8.06 4.70 -5.82
N ILE A 76 6.74 4.72 -5.62
CA ILE A 76 6.10 4.38 -4.34
C ILE A 76 4.95 3.41 -4.62
N GLN A 77 5.14 2.18 -4.17
CA GLN A 77 4.14 1.12 -4.21
C GLN A 77 3.70 0.79 -2.79
N VAL A 78 2.42 0.52 -2.61
CA VAL A 78 1.83 0.08 -1.35
C VAL A 78 1.43 -1.38 -1.52
N ILE A 79 1.80 -2.22 -0.57
CA ILE A 79 1.29 -3.58 -0.47
C ILE A 79 -0.16 -3.47 0.01
N VAL A 80 -1.12 -3.92 -0.81
CA VAL A 80 -2.56 -3.78 -0.56
C VAL A 80 -3.21 -5.16 -0.57
N PRO A 81 -3.79 -5.62 0.57
CA PRO A 81 -4.40 -6.94 0.66
C PRO A 81 -5.48 -7.17 -0.39
N GLY A 82 -5.36 -8.28 -1.12
CA GLY A 82 -6.26 -8.64 -2.22
C GLY A 82 -5.91 -8.01 -3.57
N LEU A 83 -5.09 -6.96 -3.61
CA LEU A 83 -4.76 -6.22 -4.83
C LEU A 83 -3.29 -6.37 -5.27
N GLY A 84 -2.36 -6.55 -4.33
CA GLY A 84 -0.93 -6.70 -4.62
C GLY A 84 -0.16 -5.40 -4.42
N LEU A 85 0.60 -4.95 -5.41
CA LEU A 85 1.33 -3.68 -5.35
C LEU A 85 0.52 -2.59 -6.08
N CYS A 86 0.13 -1.55 -5.34
CA CYS A 86 -0.61 -0.43 -5.90
C CYS A 86 0.13 0.90 -5.68
N PRO A 87 0.12 1.83 -6.66
CA PRO A 87 0.62 3.18 -6.42
C PRO A 87 -0.09 3.83 -5.24
N ALA A 88 0.63 4.60 -4.41
CA ALA A 88 0.01 5.33 -3.29
C ALA A 88 -1.10 6.30 -3.75
N ARG A 89 -1.02 6.76 -5.01
CA ARG A 89 -2.02 7.64 -5.66
C ARG A 89 -3.22 6.90 -6.27
N ALA A 90 -3.24 5.57 -6.29
CA ALA A 90 -4.37 4.83 -6.82
C ALA A 90 -5.62 5.13 -5.99
N VAL A 91 -6.73 5.42 -6.67
CA VAL A 91 -8.01 5.78 -6.04
C VAL A 91 -8.83 4.52 -5.79
N ILE A 92 -9.42 4.45 -4.60
CA ILE A 92 -10.38 3.41 -4.21
C ILE A 92 -11.66 4.06 -3.70
N ASP A 93 -12.77 3.35 -3.84
CA ASP A 93 -14.05 3.72 -3.27
C ASP A 93 -14.34 2.90 -1.98
N LEU A 94 -15.53 3.08 -1.42
CA LEU A 94 -15.96 2.34 -0.23
C LEU A 94 -16.05 0.83 -0.47
N ALA A 95 -16.42 0.38 -1.69
CA ALA A 95 -16.50 -1.03 -2.01
C ALA A 95 -15.10 -1.67 -2.06
N GLY A 96 -14.15 -1.00 -2.70
CA GLY A 96 -12.74 -1.37 -2.74
C GLY A 96 -12.14 -1.43 -1.34
N LEU A 97 -12.39 -0.42 -0.50
CA LEU A 97 -11.92 -0.46 0.88
C LEU A 97 -12.53 -1.65 1.68
N ARG A 98 -13.81 -1.96 1.47
CA ARG A 98 -14.44 -3.15 2.09
C ARG A 98 -13.82 -4.45 1.61
N ALA A 99 -13.47 -4.55 0.33
CA ALA A 99 -12.80 -5.71 -0.22
C ALA A 99 -11.41 -5.90 0.41
N ILE A 100 -10.62 -4.83 0.48
CA ILE A 100 -9.29 -4.83 1.12
C ILE A 100 -9.39 -5.25 2.58
N ALA A 101 -10.35 -4.69 3.33
CA ALA A 101 -10.52 -4.97 4.76
C ALA A 101 -10.88 -6.43 5.10
N ARG A 102 -11.39 -7.21 4.12
CA ARG A 102 -11.73 -8.62 4.30
C ARG A 102 -10.55 -9.57 4.16
N ILE A 103 -9.43 -9.09 3.61
CA ILE A 103 -8.25 -9.92 3.36
C ILE A 103 -7.23 -9.71 4.47
N PRO A 104 -6.93 -10.73 5.29
CA PRO A 104 -5.92 -10.62 6.32
C PRO A 104 -4.52 -10.47 5.71
N VAL A 105 -3.66 -9.70 6.38
CA VAL A 105 -2.22 -9.65 6.10
C VAL A 105 -1.57 -10.87 6.74
N ASP A 106 -1.74 -12.02 6.10
CA ASP A 106 -1.25 -13.33 6.56
C ASP A 106 -0.54 -14.05 5.39
N PRO A 107 0.75 -14.41 5.51
CA PRO A 107 1.50 -15.09 4.46
C PRO A 107 0.92 -16.46 4.07
N ARG A 108 0.01 -17.04 4.86
CA ARG A 108 -0.70 -18.28 4.53
C ARG A 108 -1.95 -18.04 3.68
N ASP A 109 -2.46 -16.81 3.59
CA ASP A 109 -3.63 -16.49 2.78
C ASP A 109 -3.24 -16.19 1.33
N ARG A 110 -3.66 -17.06 0.41
CA ARG A 110 -3.37 -16.91 -1.04
C ARG A 110 -3.99 -15.67 -1.66
N ARG A 111 -5.09 -15.13 -1.09
CA ARG A 111 -5.70 -13.88 -1.57
C ARG A 111 -4.82 -12.68 -1.25
N TYR A 112 -3.98 -12.79 -0.22
CA TYR A 112 -2.95 -11.80 0.09
C TYR A 112 -1.67 -12.05 -0.71
N THR A 113 -1.13 -13.27 -0.68
CA THR A 113 0.19 -13.56 -1.26
C THR A 113 0.20 -13.68 -2.78
N GLY A 114 -0.88 -14.17 -3.40
CA GLY A 114 -0.97 -14.35 -4.85
C GLY A 114 -0.78 -13.04 -5.63
N PRO A 115 -1.61 -12.01 -5.37
CA PRO A 115 -1.46 -10.71 -6.02
C PRO A 115 -0.12 -10.04 -5.73
N LEU A 116 0.37 -10.12 -4.48
CA LEU A 116 1.65 -9.55 -4.09
C LEU A 116 2.83 -10.18 -4.86
N ARG A 117 2.88 -11.51 -4.94
CA ARG A 117 3.93 -12.24 -5.68
C ARG A 117 3.92 -11.91 -7.16
N ARG A 118 2.73 -11.88 -7.77
CA ARG A 118 2.56 -11.53 -9.18
C ARG A 118 3.14 -10.15 -9.48
N ASP A 119 2.73 -9.14 -8.71
CA ASP A 119 3.15 -7.77 -8.99
C ASP A 119 4.62 -7.53 -8.61
N ALA A 120 5.12 -8.22 -7.57
CA ALA A 120 6.54 -8.20 -7.22
C ALA A 120 7.42 -8.81 -8.32
N ALA A 121 7.00 -9.93 -8.92
CA ALA A 121 7.70 -10.52 -10.06
C ALA A 121 7.71 -9.58 -11.27
N GLN A 122 6.55 -8.98 -11.61
CA GLN A 122 6.46 -7.99 -12.69
C GLN A 122 7.32 -6.74 -12.44
N LEU A 123 7.46 -6.32 -11.19
CA LEU A 123 8.34 -5.22 -10.82
C LEU A 123 9.81 -5.64 -10.98
N ALA A 124 10.19 -6.83 -10.52
CA ALA A 124 11.55 -7.35 -10.62
C ALA A 124 12.04 -7.46 -12.07
N GLU A 125 11.17 -7.87 -13.00
CA GLU A 125 11.48 -7.94 -14.45
C GLU A 125 11.88 -6.58 -15.05
N ARG A 126 11.51 -5.46 -14.41
CA ARG A 126 11.79 -4.10 -14.90
C ARG A 126 13.05 -3.49 -14.29
N LEU A 127 13.65 -4.13 -13.29
CA LEU A 127 14.75 -3.56 -12.52
C LEU A 127 16.10 -4.00 -13.07
N GLN A 128 17.05 -3.07 -13.03
CA GLN A 128 18.46 -3.34 -13.31
C GLN A 128 19.20 -3.73 -12.03
N PRO A 129 20.35 -4.43 -12.12
CA PRO A 129 21.16 -4.77 -10.94
C PRO A 129 21.63 -3.56 -10.13
N SER A 130 21.66 -2.36 -10.74
CA SER A 130 22.01 -1.10 -10.09
C SER A 130 20.85 -0.43 -9.35
N ASP A 131 19.63 -0.94 -9.49
CA ASP A 131 18.44 -0.38 -8.87
C ASP A 131 18.18 -1.00 -7.50
N ALA A 132 17.45 -0.29 -6.64
CA ALA A 132 17.10 -0.77 -5.31
C ALA A 132 15.60 -0.72 -5.04
N ILE A 133 15.10 -1.78 -4.41
CA ILE A 133 13.80 -1.81 -3.75
C ILE A 133 14.02 -1.65 -2.24
N VAL A 134 13.32 -0.70 -1.62
CA VAL A 134 13.35 -0.46 -0.17
C VAL A 134 11.98 -0.74 0.43
N LEU A 135 11.89 -1.75 1.28
CA LEU A 135 10.67 -2.06 2.04
C LEU A 135 10.59 -1.18 3.30
N LEU A 136 9.56 -0.35 3.39
CA LEU A 136 9.22 0.40 4.60
C LEU A 136 8.08 -0.32 5.33
N GLY A 137 8.44 -1.10 6.34
CA GLY A 137 7.50 -1.86 7.15
C GLY A 137 8.16 -2.52 8.36
N SER A 138 7.37 -3.25 9.14
CA SER A 138 7.93 -4.09 10.20
C SER A 138 8.63 -5.29 9.56
N ILE A 139 9.95 -5.37 9.74
CA ILE A 139 10.80 -6.51 9.32
C ILE A 139 10.87 -7.60 10.40
N ALA A 140 10.31 -7.35 11.58
CA ALA A 140 10.27 -8.30 12.69
C ALA A 140 9.24 -9.43 12.49
N THR A 141 8.53 -9.44 11.35
CA THR A 141 7.55 -10.48 11.01
C THR A 141 7.72 -10.94 9.58
N PRO A 142 7.43 -12.22 9.27
CA PRO A 142 7.52 -12.77 7.92
C PRO A 142 6.47 -12.22 6.94
N LYS A 143 5.48 -11.46 7.43
CA LYS A 143 4.24 -11.12 6.69
C LYS A 143 4.45 -10.43 5.35
N TYR A 144 5.56 -9.73 5.19
CA TYR A 144 5.89 -9.03 3.94
C TYR A 144 7.05 -9.70 3.19
N LEU A 145 7.96 -10.36 3.92
CA LEU A 145 9.17 -10.93 3.34
C LEU A 145 8.93 -12.33 2.76
N ASP A 146 8.16 -13.21 3.43
CA ASP A 146 7.87 -14.54 2.90
C ASP A 146 7.20 -14.54 1.50
N PRO A 147 6.27 -13.62 1.19
CA PRO A 147 5.69 -13.54 -0.15
C PRO A 147 6.52 -12.73 -1.16
N LEU A 148 7.63 -12.09 -0.78
CA LEU A 148 8.50 -11.32 -1.69
C LEU A 148 9.74 -12.13 -2.04
#